data_AF-A0A953QNH2-F1
#
_entry.id   AF-A0A953QNH2-F1
#
_cell.length_a   1.000
_cell.length_b   1.000
_cell.length_c   1.000
_cell.angle_alpha   90.00
_cell.angle_beta   90.00
_cell.angle_gamma   90.00
#
_symmetry.space_group_name_H-M   'P 1'
#
loop_
_entity.id
_entity.type
_entity.pdbx_description
1 polymer ?
#
loop_
_entity_poly.entity_id
_entity_poly.type
_entity_poly.pdbx_seq_one_letter_code
_entity_poly.pdbx_strand_id
1 'polypeptide(L)'
;MGRLVQSSPADGADWQHPAGRSGTTLLRLAGTASLGGVTQINTPPVNPGRFTPEDFQNSDLVRSAVVQKLPVIGEAVARLSNEIKERNPQVEWAQITGFRNVLIHAYFGIDWDIVWQAAKDKCPILRELVAEILAAESGHQAE
;
A
#
# COMPACT_ATOMS: atom_id res chain seq x y z
N MET A 1 -8.95 41.65 -6.42
CA MET A 1 -9.79 41.09 -7.51
C MET A 1 -8.89 40.41 -8.53
N GLY A 2 -8.98 39.09 -8.68
CA GLY A 2 -8.29 38.33 -9.73
C GLY A 2 -9.04 37.02 -9.92
N ARG A 3 -9.88 36.96 -10.94
CA ARG A 3 -10.82 35.85 -11.20
C ARG A 3 -10.04 34.71 -11.86
N LEU A 4 -10.04 33.52 -11.27
CA LEU A 4 -9.52 32.31 -11.92
C LEU A 4 -10.42 31.99 -13.12
N VAL A 5 -9.84 31.95 -14.32
CA VAL A 5 -10.46 31.38 -15.51
C VAL A 5 -10.44 29.86 -15.33
N GLN A 6 -11.61 29.25 -15.11
CA GLN A 6 -11.77 27.81 -15.28
C GLN A 6 -11.93 27.53 -16.76
N SER A 7 -11.02 26.74 -17.33
CA SER A 7 -11.16 26.19 -18.67
C SER A 7 -12.39 25.28 -18.73
N SER A 8 -13.19 25.43 -19.78
CA SER A 8 -14.38 24.62 -20.04
C SER A 8 -14.02 23.13 -20.14
N PRO A 9 -14.85 22.21 -19.62
CA PRO A 9 -14.64 20.78 -19.86
C PRO A 9 -14.80 20.48 -21.34
N ALA A 10 -14.04 19.50 -21.84
CA ALA A 10 -14.13 19.05 -23.22
C ALA A 10 -15.56 18.56 -23.53
N ASP A 11 -16.09 18.95 -24.70
CA ASP A 11 -17.43 18.57 -25.16
C ASP A 11 -17.59 17.05 -25.16
N GLY A 12 -18.59 16.58 -24.40
CA GLY A 12 -18.99 15.16 -24.34
C GLY A 12 -18.86 14.47 -22.97
N ALA A 13 -18.33 15.15 -21.94
CA ALA A 13 -18.24 14.57 -20.60
C ALA A 13 -19.53 14.77 -19.78
N ASP A 14 -20.54 13.93 -20.01
CA ASP A 14 -21.71 13.83 -19.12
C ASP A 14 -21.34 13.04 -17.85
N TRP A 15 -20.91 13.75 -16.81
CA TRP A 15 -20.65 13.16 -15.49
C TRP A 15 -21.92 13.18 -14.64
N GLN A 16 -22.74 12.13 -14.76
CA GLN A 16 -23.74 11.84 -13.73
C GLN A 16 -23.08 11.12 -12.55
N HIS A 17 -23.15 11.73 -11.37
CA HIS A 17 -22.81 11.08 -10.09
C HIS A 17 -24.05 10.41 -9.49
N PRO A 18 -24.14 9.07 -9.42
CA PRO A 18 -25.18 8.43 -8.63
C PRO A 18 -24.70 8.22 -7.19
N ALA A 19 -25.21 9.04 -6.27
CA ALA A 19 -25.31 8.67 -4.87
C ALA A 19 -26.57 7.79 -4.69
N GLY A 20 -26.41 6.55 -4.23
CA GLY A 20 -27.54 5.72 -3.80
C GLY A 20 -27.31 4.22 -3.95
N ARG A 21 -27.19 3.51 -2.82
CA ARG A 21 -27.32 2.05 -2.73
C ARG A 21 -28.72 1.61 -3.18
N SER A 22 -28.82 0.47 -3.87
CA SER A 22 -29.55 -0.74 -3.44
C SER A 22 -29.94 -1.61 -4.64
N GLY A 23 -29.93 -2.93 -4.45
CA GLY A 23 -30.86 -3.82 -5.13
C GLY A 23 -30.40 -4.44 -6.44
N THR A 24 -29.88 -5.65 -6.34
CA THR A 24 -30.15 -6.80 -7.22
C THR A 24 -31.07 -6.51 -8.41
N THR A 25 -30.53 -6.52 -9.63
CA THR A 25 -31.29 -6.81 -10.85
C THR A 25 -30.36 -7.51 -11.84
N LEU A 26 -30.46 -8.84 -11.86
CA LEU A 26 -29.88 -9.70 -12.89
C LEU A 26 -30.70 -9.54 -14.17
N LEU A 27 -30.17 -8.78 -15.13
CA LEU A 27 -30.69 -8.78 -16.50
C LEU A 27 -29.93 -9.82 -17.33
N ARG A 28 -30.60 -10.96 -17.57
CA ARG A 28 -30.28 -11.87 -18.68
C ARG A 28 -30.49 -11.12 -19.99
N LEU A 29 -29.43 -10.92 -20.76
CA LEU A 29 -29.50 -10.68 -22.19
C LEU A 29 -28.77 -11.83 -22.90
N ALA A 30 -29.56 -12.64 -23.60
CA ALA A 30 -29.06 -13.63 -24.54
C ALA A 30 -28.45 -12.88 -25.73
N GLY A 31 -27.14 -12.99 -25.90
CA GLY A 31 -26.43 -12.39 -27.02
C GLY A 31 -24.94 -12.36 -26.76
N THR A 32 -24.19 -13.22 -27.44
CA THR A 32 -22.72 -13.20 -27.45
C THR A 32 -22.25 -11.90 -28.11
N ALA A 33 -21.86 -10.93 -27.29
CA ALA A 33 -21.10 -9.76 -27.74
C ALA A 33 -19.68 -9.86 -27.16
N SER A 34 -18.76 -10.32 -28.02
CA SER A 34 -17.32 -10.20 -27.82
C SER A 34 -16.91 -8.76 -28.14
N LEU A 35 -16.64 -7.94 -27.13
CA LEU A 35 -16.00 -6.64 -27.27
C LEU A 35 -15.04 -6.41 -26.10
N GLY A 36 -13.74 -6.30 -26.44
CA GLY A 36 -12.70 -5.69 -25.63
C GLY A 36 -12.51 -6.28 -24.23
N GLY A 37 -11.62 -7.25 -24.10
CA GLY A 37 -11.27 -7.94 -22.86
C GLY A 37 -10.87 -7.00 -21.71
N VAL A 38 -11.85 -6.54 -20.94
CA VAL A 38 -11.68 -6.17 -19.55
C VAL A 38 -12.19 -7.34 -18.74
N THR A 39 -11.34 -8.33 -18.54
CA THR A 39 -11.58 -9.33 -17.52
C THR A 39 -11.34 -8.63 -16.18
N GLN A 40 -12.42 -8.20 -15.51
CA GLN A 40 -12.33 -7.98 -14.06
C GLN A 40 -12.06 -9.34 -13.43
N ILE A 41 -10.78 -9.68 -13.30
CA ILE A 41 -10.35 -10.75 -12.41
C ILE A 41 -10.40 -10.17 -10.99
N ASN A 42 -11.40 -10.59 -10.21
CA ASN A 42 -11.40 -10.45 -8.74
C ASN A 42 -10.35 -11.34 -8.07
N THR A 43 -9.48 -11.97 -8.86
CA THR A 43 -8.32 -12.70 -8.40
C THR A 43 -7.14 -11.73 -8.42
N PRO A 44 -6.55 -11.39 -7.27
CA PRO A 44 -5.26 -10.71 -7.26
C PRO A 44 -4.32 -11.51 -8.16
N PRO A 45 -3.54 -10.86 -9.05
CA PRO A 45 -2.59 -11.57 -9.89
C PRO A 45 -1.74 -12.49 -9.02
N VAL A 46 -1.58 -13.73 -9.49
CA VAL A 46 -0.79 -14.78 -8.85
C VAL A 46 0.57 -14.19 -8.48
N ASN A 47 0.89 -14.11 -7.17
CA ASN A 47 2.08 -13.42 -6.66
C ASN A 47 3.35 -14.20 -7.05
N PRO A 48 4.11 -13.79 -8.08
CA PRO A 48 5.27 -14.52 -8.56
C PRO A 48 6.49 -13.93 -7.86
N GLY A 49 7.04 -14.61 -6.85
CA GLY A 49 8.02 -14.01 -5.94
C GLY A 49 9.13 -13.15 -6.57
N ARG A 50 9.17 -11.81 -6.51
CA ARG A 50 8.17 -10.71 -6.40
C ARG A 50 8.94 -9.44 -6.79
N PHE A 51 9.06 -9.16 -8.09
CA PHE A 51 9.81 -8.03 -8.68
C PHE A 51 11.35 -8.08 -8.47
N THR A 52 12.09 -7.91 -9.55
CA THR A 52 13.55 -7.67 -9.54
C THR A 52 13.85 -6.19 -9.27
N PRO A 53 15.10 -5.81 -8.95
CA PRO A 53 15.48 -4.40 -8.89
C PRO A 53 15.18 -3.66 -10.21
N GLU A 54 15.30 -4.34 -11.34
CA GLU A 54 14.97 -3.80 -12.66
C GLU A 54 13.47 -3.56 -12.82
N ASP A 55 12.62 -4.51 -12.40
CA ASP A 55 11.16 -4.33 -12.39
C ASP A 55 10.76 -3.14 -11.49
N PHE A 56 11.41 -3.00 -10.34
CA PHE A 56 11.17 -1.89 -9.43
C PHE A 56 11.65 -0.56 -10.01
N GLN A 57 12.76 -0.53 -10.76
CA GLN A 57 13.26 0.69 -11.39
C GLN A 57 12.44 1.10 -12.62
N ASN A 58 11.86 0.15 -13.34
CA ASN A 58 11.21 0.42 -14.62
C ASN A 58 9.68 0.45 -14.54
N SER A 59 9.08 0.20 -13.36
CA SER A 59 7.63 0.18 -13.19
C SER A 59 7.15 1.13 -12.08
N ASP A 60 6.49 2.20 -12.49
CA ASP A 60 5.81 3.12 -11.57
C ASP A 60 4.72 2.43 -10.76
N LEU A 61 4.07 1.41 -11.32
CA LEU A 61 3.08 0.60 -10.60
C LEU A 61 3.73 -0.15 -9.44
N VAL A 62 4.90 -0.77 -9.67
CA VAL A 62 5.63 -1.50 -8.64
C VAL A 62 6.12 -0.54 -7.55
N ARG A 63 6.73 0.59 -7.93
CA ARG A 63 7.16 1.64 -7.00
C ARG A 63 6.01 2.15 -6.14
N SER A 64 4.88 2.48 -6.77
CA SER A 64 3.68 2.96 -6.10
C SER A 64 3.14 1.93 -5.13
N ALA A 65 3.07 0.66 -5.53
CA ALA A 65 2.61 -0.43 -4.68
C ALA A 65 3.51 -0.62 -3.46
N VAL A 66 4.84 -0.56 -3.62
CA VAL A 66 5.80 -0.71 -2.52
C VAL A 66 5.73 0.48 -1.56
N VAL A 67 5.82 1.71 -2.08
CA VAL A 67 5.77 2.94 -1.25
C VAL A 67 4.46 3.07 -0.51
N GLN A 68 3.34 2.58 -1.05
CA GLN A 68 2.06 2.64 -0.34
C GLN A 68 2.02 1.73 0.90
N LYS A 69 2.78 0.62 0.93
CA LYS A 69 2.72 -0.34 2.04
C LYS A 69 3.68 -0.03 3.18
N LEU A 70 4.84 0.56 2.88
CA LEU A 70 5.86 0.85 3.90
C LEU A 70 5.37 1.81 5.03
N PRO A 71 4.61 2.90 4.74
CA PRO A 71 4.06 3.78 5.77
C PRO A 71 3.08 3.07 6.70
N VAL A 72 2.36 2.05 6.21
CA VAL A 72 1.42 1.27 7.03
C VAL A 72 2.16 0.52 8.13
N ILE A 73 3.36 0.00 7.84
CA ILE A 73 4.23 -0.65 8.82
C ILE A 73 4.67 0.38 9.87
N GLY A 74 5.16 1.54 9.43
CA GLY A 74 5.57 2.60 10.35
C GLY A 74 4.43 3.11 11.24
N GLU A 75 3.21 3.21 10.69
CA GLU A 75 2.02 3.59 11.45
C GLU A 75 1.66 2.53 12.51
N ALA A 76 1.76 1.24 12.16
CA ALA A 76 1.53 0.16 13.12
C ALA A 76 2.55 0.19 14.25
N VAL A 77 3.84 0.40 13.93
CA VAL A 77 4.91 0.53 14.94
C VAL A 77 4.70 1.74 15.85
N ALA A 78 4.25 2.88 15.30
CA ALA A 78 3.98 4.07 16.09
C ALA A 78 2.95 3.82 17.20
N ARG A 79 1.96 2.95 16.94
CA ARG A 79 0.89 2.58 17.87
C ARG A 79 1.26 1.53 18.91
N LEU A 80 2.43 0.89 18.80
CA LEU A 80 2.89 -0.05 19.82
C LEU A 80 3.13 0.68 21.15
N SER A 81 2.83 0.00 22.26
CA SER A 81 3.06 0.54 23.60
C SER A 81 4.56 0.69 23.87
N ASN A 82 4.93 1.58 24.80
CA ASN A 82 6.34 1.80 25.13
C ASN A 82 6.95 0.56 25.78
N GLU A 83 6.19 -0.19 26.56
CA GLU A 83 6.65 -1.40 27.22
C GLU A 83 7.09 -2.46 26.21
N ILE A 84 6.35 -2.65 25.11
CA ILE A 84 6.75 -3.57 24.04
C ILE A 84 8.04 -3.09 23.36
N LYS A 85 8.14 -1.78 23.09
CA LYS A 85 9.30 -1.18 22.42
C LYS A 85 10.56 -1.31 23.29
N GLU A 86 10.45 -1.04 24.58
CA GLU A 86 11.54 -1.10 25.55
C GLU A 86 12.02 -2.53 25.81
N ARG A 87 11.11 -3.52 25.83
CA ARG A 87 11.48 -4.94 25.93
C ARG A 87 12.20 -5.47 24.69
N ASN A 88 12.05 -4.80 23.55
CA ASN A 88 12.56 -5.28 22.27
C ASN A 88 13.47 -4.23 21.59
N PRO A 89 14.58 -3.83 22.20
CA PRO A 89 15.46 -2.78 21.69
C PRO A 89 16.25 -3.20 20.45
N GLN A 90 16.27 -4.49 20.11
CA GLN A 90 16.88 -5.01 18.88
C GLN A 90 16.16 -4.55 17.60
N VAL A 91 14.92 -4.06 17.73
CA VAL A 91 14.17 -3.48 16.63
C VAL A 91 14.33 -1.96 16.66
N GLU A 92 14.74 -1.38 15.54
CA GLU A 92 14.95 0.06 15.36
C GLU A 92 13.61 0.84 15.24
N TRP A 93 12.79 0.83 16.29
CA TRP A 93 11.42 1.39 16.29
C TRP A 93 11.35 2.84 15.82
N ALA A 94 12.30 3.67 16.28
CA ALA A 94 12.38 5.08 15.92
C ALA A 94 12.69 5.26 14.43
N GLN A 95 13.57 4.45 13.86
CA GLN A 95 13.89 4.50 12.43
C GLN A 95 12.70 4.09 11.58
N ILE A 96 11.98 3.03 11.97
CA ILE A 96 10.79 2.56 11.24
C ILE A 96 9.68 3.63 11.25
N THR A 97 9.47 4.27 12.40
CA THR A 97 8.50 5.37 12.53
C THR A 97 8.94 6.62 11.76
N GLY A 98 10.24 6.96 11.79
CA GLY A 98 10.80 8.08 11.06
C GLY A 98 10.73 7.89 9.54
N PHE A 99 10.94 6.65 9.06
CA PHE A 99 10.89 6.33 7.64
C PHE A 99 9.49 6.57 7.04
N ARG A 100 8.42 6.31 7.80
CA ARG A 100 7.05 6.72 7.42
C ARG A 100 6.98 8.21 7.09
N ASN A 101 7.55 9.07 7.94
CA ASN A 101 7.50 10.52 7.76
C ASN A 101 8.22 10.96 6.49
N VAL A 102 9.34 10.32 6.16
CA VAL A 102 10.05 10.57 4.90
C VAL A 102 9.16 10.20 3.71
N LEU A 103 8.56 9.01 3.71
CA LEU A 103 7.73 8.54 2.59
C LEU A 103 6.47 9.38 2.35
N ILE A 104 5.86 9.94 3.40
CA ILE A 104 4.63 10.73 3.28
C ILE A 104 4.87 12.24 3.07
N HIS A 105 6.09 12.75 3.27
CA HIS A 105 6.36 14.18 3.13
C HIS A 105 7.34 14.50 1.99
N ALA A 106 8.23 13.58 1.65
CA ALA A 106 9.22 13.77 0.60
C ALA A 106 8.70 13.32 -0.78
N TYR A 107 7.40 13.43 -1.09
CA TYR A 107 6.79 12.91 -2.33
C TYR A 107 7.57 13.24 -3.62
N PHE A 108 8.22 14.41 -3.70
CA PHE A 108 9.02 14.84 -4.86
C PHE A 108 10.53 14.49 -4.79
N GLY A 109 10.99 13.88 -3.70
CA GLY A 109 12.39 13.58 -3.41
C GLY A 109 12.59 12.22 -2.75
N ILE A 110 11.72 11.24 -3.05
CA ILE A 110 11.88 9.87 -2.57
C ILE A 110 13.11 9.26 -3.22
N ASP A 111 14.04 8.80 -2.40
CA ASP A 111 15.15 7.95 -2.83
C ASP A 111 14.64 6.52 -3.01
N TRP A 112 14.50 6.11 -4.27
CA TRP A 112 13.97 4.80 -4.64
C TRP A 112 14.89 3.65 -4.25
N ASP A 113 16.20 3.86 -4.15
CA ASP A 113 17.14 2.82 -3.73
C ASP A 113 16.97 2.53 -2.24
N ILE A 114 16.76 3.56 -1.42
CA ILE A 114 16.42 3.40 0.01
C ILE A 114 15.08 2.67 0.16
N VAL A 115 14.06 3.02 -0.64
CA VAL A 115 12.76 2.33 -0.62
C VAL A 115 12.91 0.85 -0.96
N TRP A 116 13.68 0.54 -2.01
CA TRP A 116 13.91 -0.82 -2.45
C TRP A 116 14.66 -1.62 -1.38
N GLN A 117 15.73 -1.06 -0.81
CA GLN A 117 16.49 -1.68 0.27
C GLN A 117 15.61 -1.93 1.51
N ALA A 118 14.77 -0.96 1.88
CA ALA A 118 13.84 -1.12 2.99
C ALA A 118 12.88 -2.30 2.73
N ALA A 119 12.28 -2.36 1.53
CA ALA A 119 11.33 -3.41 1.17
C ALA A 119 11.98 -4.80 1.05
N LYS A 120 13.16 -4.89 0.43
CA LYS A 120 13.84 -6.15 0.12
C LYS A 120 14.61 -6.70 1.30
N ASP A 121 15.35 -5.86 2.02
CA ASP A 121 16.33 -6.31 3.01
C ASP A 121 15.81 -6.10 4.43
N LYS A 122 15.18 -4.95 4.72
CA LYS A 122 14.77 -4.60 6.09
C LYS A 122 13.42 -5.22 6.49
N CYS A 123 12.44 -5.23 5.60
CA CYS A 123 11.11 -5.77 5.90
C CYS A 123 11.12 -7.27 6.26
N PRO A 124 11.89 -8.15 5.57
CA PRO A 124 11.96 -9.57 5.96
C PRO A 124 12.56 -9.78 7.36
N ILE A 125 13.63 -9.04 7.68
CA ILE A 125 14.25 -9.08 9.01
C ILE A 125 13.26 -8.61 10.08
N LEU A 126 12.56 -7.48 9.83
CA LEU A 126 11.54 -6.99 10.75
C LEU A 126 10.43 -8.01 10.97
N ARG A 127 10.00 -8.72 9.93
CA ARG A 127 8.98 -9.76 10.03
C ARG A 127 9.43 -10.91 10.93
N GLU A 128 10.70 -11.33 10.83
CA GLU A 128 11.26 -12.39 11.68
C GLU A 128 11.30 -11.95 13.14
N LEU A 129 11.82 -10.74 13.42
CA LEU A 129 11.83 -10.17 14.76
C LEU A 129 10.42 -10.05 15.35
N VAL A 130 9.44 -9.60 14.56
CA VAL A 130 8.03 -9.52 15.00
C VAL A 130 7.46 -10.90 15.30
N ALA A 131 7.81 -11.93 14.52
CA ALA A 131 7.36 -13.29 14.79
C ALA A 131 7.92 -13.83 16.12
N GLU A 132 9.19 -13.56 16.42
CA GLU A 132 9.82 -13.89 17.70
C GLU A 132 9.13 -13.18 18.88
N ILE A 133 8.86 -11.88 18.73
CA ILE A 133 8.14 -11.08 19.73
C ILE A 133 6.75 -11.67 19.99
N LEU A 134 6.00 -11.98 18.93
CA LEU A 134 4.66 -12.57 19.08
C LEU A 134 4.72 -13.92 19.79
N ALA A 135 5.72 -14.76 19.52
CA ALA A 135 5.89 -16.04 20.20
C ALA A 135 6.19 -15.84 21.70
N ALA A 136 7.06 -14.88 22.05
CA ALA A 136 7.40 -14.57 23.43
C ALA A 136 6.20 -14.03 24.23
N GLU A 137 5.43 -13.10 23.65
CA GLU A 137 4.27 -12.49 24.29
C GLU A 137 3.10 -13.49 24.45
N SER A 138 2.94 -14.40 23.50
CA SER A 138 1.92 -15.47 23.58
C SER A 138 2.23 -16.47 24.68
N GLY A 139 3.51 -16.72 24.97
CA GLY A 139 3.94 -17.57 26.08
C GLY A 139 3.78 -16.91 27.45
N HIS A 140 3.85 -15.58 27.52
CA HIS A 140 3.75 -14.80 28.77
C HIS A 140 2.32 -14.60 29.27
N GLN A 141 1.30 -14.89 28.46
CA GLN A 141 -0.12 -14.81 28.83
C GLN A 141 -0.65 -16.08 29.52
N ALA A 142 0.20 -17.11 29.68
CA ALA A 142 -0.17 -18.43 30.21
C ALA A 142 0.30 -18.68 31.66
N GLU A 143 0.86 -17.67 32.33
CA GLU A 143 1.36 -17.71 33.71
C GLU A 143 0.67 -16.64 34.57
#